data_AF-A0A7J6I4K6-F1
#
_entry.id   AF-A0A7J6I4K6-F1
#
_cell.length_a   1.000
_cell.length_b   1.000
_cell.length_c   1.000
_cell.angle_alpha   90.00
_cell.angle_beta   90.00
_cell.angle_gamma   90.00
#
_symmetry.space_group_name_H-M   'P 1'
#
loop_
_entity.id
_entity.type
_entity.pdbx_description
1 polymer ?
#
loop_
_entity_poly.entity_id
_entity_poly.type
_entity_poly.pdbx_seq_one_letter_code
_entity_poly.pdbx_strand_id
1 'polypeptide(L)'
;MASSSSPVDLSLEHVSIIPLEKEEEPAVSYEGPLIDEAEVDTRWSIMGCFLTNTSIDFMVMRNMMVVLWKPGMGMYVKELRGKKYIFQFYHEIGIQRVMDRSPWMFKNAPLIFKWLKLRDVPREVPSHHLDIWVQLHDIRSGFKTERVVRDARNYIGRFIKYDENNFNGVWRDYLRVWVRLNIEKLLKRRMKLQQHTDQFCSRLFIQPTTSIVQPYGTFMKAMPQQTQFEMGAK
;
A
#
# COMPACT_ATOMS: atom_id res chain seq x y z
N MET A 1 52.28 19.57 85.31
CA MET A 1 52.25 19.96 83.88
C MET A 1 50.85 19.58 83.40
N ALA A 2 49.79 20.40 83.47
CA ALA A 2 49.53 21.72 82.86
C ALA A 2 49.95 21.76 81.39
N SER A 3 49.19 22.22 80.40
CA SER A 3 47.79 22.66 80.20
C SER A 3 47.68 23.08 78.71
N SER A 4 46.45 23.23 78.21
CA SER A 4 46.05 24.00 77.00
C SER A 4 46.35 23.32 75.66
N SER A 5 45.37 22.95 74.82
CA SER A 5 44.27 23.68 74.17
C SER A 5 44.71 24.59 73.03
N SER A 6 44.36 24.20 71.81
CA SER A 6 43.88 25.15 70.81
C SER A 6 42.86 24.48 69.89
N PRO A 7 41.81 25.21 69.44
CA PRO A 7 40.64 24.63 68.77
C PRO A 7 40.43 25.16 67.33
N VAL A 8 39.42 24.61 66.65
CA VAL A 8 38.74 25.16 65.44
C VAL A 8 39.61 25.03 64.16
N ASP A 9 39.14 24.46 63.05
CA ASP A 9 38.10 25.07 62.24
C ASP A 9 37.40 24.12 61.27
N LEU A 10 36.10 24.37 61.12
CA LEU A 10 35.20 23.83 60.13
C LEU A 10 35.50 24.50 58.79
N SER A 11 36.06 23.77 57.84
CA SER A 11 35.89 24.10 56.42
C SER A 11 35.45 22.85 55.66
N LEU A 12 34.13 22.65 55.64
CA LEU A 12 33.44 22.40 54.37
C LEU A 12 34.02 23.39 53.35
N GLU A 13 34.24 22.93 52.12
CA GLU A 13 34.64 23.67 50.91
C GLU A 13 35.91 23.05 50.31
N HIS A 14 35.69 22.00 49.53
CA HIS A 14 36.23 21.78 48.19
C HIS A 14 36.00 20.31 47.81
N VAL A 15 34.72 19.91 47.76
CA VAL A 15 34.35 18.91 46.75
C VAL A 15 34.53 19.67 45.44
N SER A 16 35.70 19.49 44.82
CA SER A 16 35.96 19.98 43.49
C SER A 16 34.89 19.40 42.58
N ILE A 17 33.90 20.22 42.25
CA ILE A 17 33.01 20.02 41.12
C ILE A 17 33.95 19.93 39.93
N ILE A 18 34.19 18.71 39.42
CA ILE A 18 35.00 18.51 38.22
C ILE A 18 34.27 19.26 37.09
N PRO A 19 34.84 20.36 36.56
CA PRO A 19 34.21 21.09 35.48
C PRO A 19 34.29 20.20 34.24
N LEU A 20 33.13 19.76 33.75
CA LEU A 20 33.01 18.86 32.61
C LEU A 20 33.11 19.63 31.27
N GLU A 21 34.02 20.60 31.21
CA GLU A 21 34.17 21.47 30.05
C GLU A 21 35.56 21.30 29.41
N LYS A 22 35.53 20.53 28.33
CA LYS A 22 36.52 20.36 27.27
C LYS A 22 37.82 19.61 27.60
N GLU A 23 37.69 18.30 27.83
CA GLU A 23 38.61 17.35 27.19
C GLU A 23 38.10 17.10 25.76
N GLU A 24 38.57 17.91 24.80
CA GLU A 24 38.52 17.49 23.39
C GLU A 24 39.60 16.41 23.23
N GLU A 25 39.21 15.16 23.50
CA GLU A 25 39.99 13.97 23.14
C GLU A 25 40.42 14.07 21.67
N PRO A 26 41.68 13.76 21.32
CA PRO A 26 42.10 13.74 19.93
C PRO A 26 41.20 12.76 19.17
N ALA A 27 40.54 13.26 18.13
CA ALA A 27 39.71 12.43 17.27
C ALA A 27 40.53 11.22 16.82
N VAL A 28 40.10 10.01 17.21
CA VAL A 28 40.70 8.78 16.74
C VAL A 28 40.40 8.69 15.25
N SER A 29 41.40 9.05 14.46
CA SER A 29 41.40 8.90 13.01
C SER A 29 41.55 7.42 12.69
N TYR A 30 40.58 6.88 11.98
CA TYR A 30 40.67 5.54 11.42
C TYR A 30 41.01 5.69 9.94
N GLU A 31 42.26 5.36 9.59
CA GLU A 31 42.61 5.18 8.18
C GLU A 31 42.14 3.79 7.73
N GLY A 32 40.93 3.77 7.18
CA GLY A 32 40.28 2.56 6.66
C GLY A 32 38.77 2.62 6.89
N PRO A 33 37.98 1.87 6.09
CA PRO A 33 36.55 1.79 6.35
C PRO A 33 36.31 1.21 7.75
N LEU A 34 35.71 2.00 8.65
CA LEU A 34 35.23 1.65 9.99
C LEU A 34 34.05 0.65 10.01
N ILE A 35 33.88 -0.03 8.88
CA ILE A 35 32.72 -0.79 8.52
C ILE A 35 33.18 -2.23 8.48
N ASP A 36 33.02 -2.92 9.61
CA ASP A 36 32.54 -4.30 9.55
C ASP A 36 31.01 -4.23 9.41
N GLU A 37 30.51 -3.50 8.40
CA GLU A 37 29.26 -3.95 7.80
C GLU A 37 29.67 -5.24 7.12
N ALA A 38 29.59 -6.34 7.88
CA ALA A 38 29.26 -7.61 7.29
C ALA A 38 28.18 -7.28 6.25
N GLU A 39 28.57 -7.26 4.97
CA GLU A 39 27.65 -7.01 3.87
C GLU A 39 26.49 -7.93 4.17
N VAL A 40 25.39 -7.36 4.67
CA VAL A 40 24.28 -8.19 5.12
C VAL A 40 23.83 -8.81 3.83
N ASP A 41 24.08 -10.11 3.69
CA ASP A 41 23.76 -10.82 2.48
C ASP A 41 22.25 -10.78 2.33
N THR A 42 21.76 -9.79 1.59
CA THR A 42 20.34 -9.54 1.36
C THR A 42 19.80 -10.45 0.27
N ARG A 43 20.63 -11.37 -0.26
CA ARG A 43 20.20 -12.39 -1.23
C ARG A 43 19.13 -13.21 -0.58
N TRP A 44 17.95 -13.20 -1.17
CA TRP A 44 16.75 -13.83 -0.60
C TRP A 44 16.32 -13.30 0.77
N SER A 45 16.33 -11.98 0.92
CA SER A 45 15.65 -11.29 2.02
C SER A 45 14.34 -10.62 1.59
N ILE A 46 13.38 -10.61 2.52
CA ILE A 46 12.17 -9.81 2.45
C ILE A 46 12.20 -8.80 3.60
N MET A 47 11.91 -7.54 3.29
CA MET A 47 11.64 -6.51 4.30
C MET A 47 10.13 -6.41 4.51
N GLY A 48 9.71 -6.50 5.77
CA GLY A 48 8.30 -6.51 6.16
C GLY A 48 7.98 -5.53 7.30
N CYS A 49 6.76 -5.02 7.30
CA CYS A 49 6.21 -4.17 8.35
C CYS A 49 4.75 -4.59 8.62
N PHE A 50 4.37 -4.69 9.89
CA PHE A 50 2.99 -5.00 10.26
C PHE A 50 2.17 -3.73 10.43
N LEU A 51 0.97 -3.73 9.87
CA LEU A 51 -0.02 -2.67 10.08
C LEU A 51 -0.67 -2.82 11.46
N THR A 52 0.04 -2.38 12.50
CA THR A 52 -0.51 -2.33 13.86
C THR A 52 0.08 -1.19 14.71
N ASN A 53 -0.77 -0.64 15.58
CA ASN A 53 -0.36 0.33 16.58
C ASN A 53 0.27 -0.33 17.81
N THR A 54 -0.02 -1.61 18.06
CA THR A 54 0.51 -2.36 19.21
C THR A 54 1.96 -2.76 18.98
N SER A 55 2.70 -3.00 20.07
CA SER A 55 3.97 -3.73 19.98
C SER A 55 3.69 -5.19 19.59
N ILE A 56 4.64 -5.80 18.90
CA ILE A 56 4.61 -7.20 18.51
C ILE A 56 5.69 -7.90 19.32
N ASP A 57 5.32 -9.01 19.97
CA ASP A 57 6.31 -9.90 20.57
C ASP A 57 7.11 -10.59 19.46
N PHE A 58 8.38 -10.25 19.37
CA PHE A 58 9.29 -10.72 18.34
C PHE A 58 9.40 -12.26 18.32
N MET A 59 9.50 -12.91 19.48
CA MET A 59 9.66 -14.36 19.54
C MET A 59 8.39 -15.08 19.09
N VAL A 60 7.23 -14.62 19.54
CA VAL A 60 5.95 -15.18 19.12
C VAL A 60 5.71 -14.97 17.61
N MET A 61 6.00 -13.78 17.10
CA MET A 61 5.90 -13.48 15.67
C MET A 61 6.83 -14.36 14.83
N ARG A 62 8.08 -14.54 15.27
CA ARG A 62 9.07 -15.36 14.57
C ARG A 62 8.60 -16.80 14.47
N ASN A 63 8.20 -17.38 15.60
CA ASN A 63 7.74 -18.76 15.66
C ASN A 63 6.50 -18.97 14.79
N MET A 64 5.54 -18.03 14.82
CA MET A 64 4.34 -18.11 13.98
C MET A 64 4.68 -18.03 12.49
N MET A 65 5.56 -17.11 12.08
CA MET A 65 5.96 -16.99 10.67
C MET A 65 6.70 -18.22 10.16
N VAL A 66 7.56 -18.83 10.97
CA VAL A 66 8.22 -20.11 10.63
C VAL A 66 7.18 -21.22 10.41
N VAL A 67 6.17 -21.31 11.27
CA VAL A 67 5.07 -22.30 11.13
C VAL A 67 4.22 -22.04 9.88
N LEU A 68 3.89 -20.78 9.58
CA LEU A 68 3.06 -20.41 8.44
C LEU A 68 3.79 -20.61 7.11
N TRP A 69 5.04 -20.19 7.01
CA TRP A 69 5.80 -20.21 5.77
C TRP A 69 6.50 -21.54 5.50
N LYS A 70 6.75 -22.33 6.56
CA LYS A 70 7.44 -23.64 6.49
C LYS A 70 8.67 -23.61 5.59
N PRO A 71 9.64 -22.74 5.87
CA PRO A 71 10.84 -22.64 5.04
C PRO A 71 11.68 -23.92 5.21
N GLY A 72 12.11 -24.53 4.10
CA GLY A 72 12.73 -25.87 4.12
C GLY A 72 14.01 -25.98 4.95
N MET A 73 14.83 -24.92 4.99
CA MET A 73 16.08 -24.85 5.76
C MET A 73 15.95 -23.88 6.95
N GLY A 74 14.74 -23.55 7.37
CA GLY A 74 14.50 -22.50 8.37
C GLY A 74 14.58 -21.10 7.77
N MET A 75 14.54 -20.10 8.66
CA MET A 75 14.54 -18.68 8.29
C MET A 75 15.18 -17.87 9.42
N TYR A 76 16.02 -16.92 9.05
CA TYR A 76 16.55 -15.92 9.97
C TYR A 76 15.65 -14.68 9.97
N VAL A 77 15.38 -14.13 11.16
CA VAL A 77 14.55 -12.94 11.29
C VAL A 77 15.30 -11.92 12.13
N LYS A 78 15.38 -10.69 11.65
CA LYS A 78 16.01 -9.56 12.34
C LYS A 78 15.02 -8.43 12.49
N GLU A 79 14.86 -7.95 13.73
CA GLU A 79 14.11 -6.73 13.99
C GLU A 79 14.96 -5.50 13.64
N LEU A 80 14.35 -4.55 12.95
CA LEU A 80 14.91 -3.23 12.65
C LEU A 80 14.15 -2.17 13.46
N ARG A 81 14.66 -0.94 13.42
CA ARG A 81 13.95 0.20 13.99
C ARG A 81 12.61 0.44 13.28
N GLY A 82 11.59 0.84 14.04
CA GLY A 82 10.30 1.26 13.52
C GLY A 82 9.34 0.12 13.14
N LYS A 83 9.34 -1.00 13.89
CA LYS A 83 8.48 -2.19 13.65
C LYS A 83 8.66 -2.81 12.26
N LYS A 84 9.87 -2.66 11.71
CA LYS A 84 10.30 -3.25 10.45
C LYS A 84 11.08 -4.52 10.77
N TYR A 85 10.95 -5.53 9.95
CA TYR A 85 11.59 -6.83 10.12
C TYR A 85 12.22 -7.26 8.80
N ILE A 86 13.39 -7.88 8.88
CA ILE A 86 14.00 -8.59 7.75
C ILE A 86 13.79 -10.07 7.96
N PHE A 87 13.25 -10.74 6.94
CA PHE A 87 13.10 -12.18 6.86
C PHE A 87 14.05 -12.71 5.79
N GLN A 88 15.09 -13.41 6.22
CA GLN A 88 16.14 -13.95 5.37
C GLN A 88 15.92 -15.45 5.17
N PHE A 89 15.81 -15.86 3.91
CA PHE A 89 15.60 -17.25 3.50
C PHE A 89 16.88 -17.85 2.93
N TYR A 90 16.96 -19.18 2.91
CA TYR A 90 18.13 -19.88 2.36
C TYR A 90 18.01 -20.19 0.87
N HIS A 91 16.82 -20.00 0.27
CA HIS A 91 16.56 -20.31 -1.13
C HIS A 91 15.54 -19.35 -1.73
N GLU A 92 15.71 -19.03 -3.03
CA GLU A 92 14.78 -18.19 -3.78
C GLU A 92 13.36 -18.75 -3.81
N ILE A 93 13.22 -20.07 -3.95
CA ILE A 93 11.93 -20.79 -3.97
C ILE A 93 11.13 -20.52 -2.68
N GLY A 94 11.84 -20.35 -1.54
CA GLY A 94 11.23 -19.99 -0.28
C GLY A 94 10.55 -18.62 -0.33
N ILE A 95 11.26 -17.62 -0.86
CA ILE A 95 10.70 -16.27 -1.07
C ILE A 95 9.55 -16.30 -2.04
N GLN A 96 9.72 -16.89 -3.22
CA GLN A 96 8.68 -16.88 -4.25
C GLN A 96 7.38 -17.47 -3.71
N ARG A 97 7.47 -18.59 -2.97
CA ARG A 97 6.32 -19.20 -2.28
C ARG A 97 5.64 -18.25 -1.29
N VAL A 98 6.42 -17.47 -0.54
CA VAL A 98 5.89 -16.48 0.41
C VAL A 98 5.24 -15.32 -0.33
N MET A 99 5.84 -14.81 -1.40
CA MET A 99 5.26 -13.74 -2.23
C MET A 99 3.95 -14.17 -2.90
N ASP A 100 3.91 -15.39 -3.44
CA ASP A 100 2.74 -15.93 -4.16
C ASP A 100 1.53 -16.22 -3.28
N ARG A 101 1.77 -16.48 -1.99
CA ARG A 101 0.74 -16.81 -0.99
C ARG A 101 0.36 -15.64 -0.08
N SER A 102 0.77 -14.42 -0.43
CA SER A 102 0.28 -13.17 0.18
C SER A 102 -1.27 -13.13 0.20
N PRO A 103 -1.94 -12.34 1.08
CA PRO A 103 -1.38 -11.60 2.21
C PRO A 103 -1.04 -12.51 3.38
N TRP A 104 -0.03 -12.11 4.14
CA TRP A 104 0.27 -12.73 5.43
C TRP A 104 -0.23 -11.86 6.57
N MET A 105 -0.65 -12.48 7.66
CA MET A 105 -1.15 -11.79 8.84
C MET A 105 -0.57 -12.40 10.10
N PHE A 106 -0.35 -11.58 11.12
CA PHE A 106 0.01 -11.99 12.46
C PHE A 106 -0.95 -11.37 13.46
N LYS A 107 -1.70 -12.17 14.24
CA LYS A 107 -2.68 -11.67 15.22
C LYS A 107 -3.59 -10.55 14.65
N ASN A 108 -4.17 -10.78 13.48
CA ASN A 108 -5.00 -9.81 12.73
C ASN A 108 -4.28 -8.53 12.25
N ALA A 109 -2.95 -8.44 12.37
CA ALA A 109 -2.15 -7.39 11.75
C ALA A 109 -1.62 -7.87 10.38
N PRO A 110 -2.04 -7.24 9.27
CA PRO A 110 -1.49 -7.53 7.94
C PRO A 110 0.00 -7.23 7.88
N LEU A 111 0.77 -8.15 7.30
CA LEU A 111 2.17 -7.94 6.97
C LEU A 111 2.24 -7.33 5.56
N ILE A 112 2.81 -6.14 5.46
CA ILE A 112 3.21 -5.54 4.20
C ILE A 112 4.68 -5.84 4.00
N PHE A 113 5.05 -6.35 2.83
CA PHE A 113 6.43 -6.74 2.59
C PHE A 113 6.86 -6.56 1.13
N LYS A 114 8.16 -6.41 0.94
CA LYS A 114 8.81 -6.29 -0.36
C LYS A 114 10.09 -7.12 -0.38
N TRP A 115 10.34 -7.79 -1.49
CA TRP A 115 11.62 -8.43 -1.76
C TRP A 115 12.73 -7.37 -1.84
N LEU A 116 13.77 -7.52 -1.02
CA LEU A 116 14.97 -6.69 -1.08
C LEU A 116 15.84 -7.06 -2.28
N LYS A 117 16.28 -6.04 -3.02
CA LYS A 117 17.31 -6.16 -4.05
C LYS A 117 18.69 -5.87 -3.44
N LEU A 118 19.76 -6.31 -4.11
CA LEU A 118 21.16 -6.21 -3.64
C LEU A 118 21.61 -4.79 -3.23
N ARG A 119 20.93 -3.74 -3.69
CA ARG A 119 21.24 -2.33 -3.39
C ARG A 119 20.14 -1.61 -2.61
N ASP A 120 19.11 -2.32 -2.14
CA ASP A 120 18.02 -1.70 -1.39
C ASP A 120 18.44 -1.54 0.07
N VAL A 121 18.41 -0.31 0.60
CA VAL A 121 18.62 -0.04 2.02
C VAL A 121 17.36 -0.46 2.80
N PRO A 122 17.39 -1.50 3.65
CA PRO A 122 16.18 -2.07 4.25
C PRO A 122 15.38 -1.07 5.12
N ARG A 123 16.06 -0.03 5.63
CA ARG A 123 15.46 0.98 6.51
C ARG A 123 14.60 1.99 5.74
N GLU A 124 14.96 2.26 4.49
CA GLU A 124 14.36 3.35 3.70
C GLU A 124 13.25 2.88 2.77
N VAL A 125 13.11 1.57 2.54
CA VAL A 125 12.09 1.03 1.65
C VAL A 125 10.68 1.40 2.15
N PRO A 126 9.93 2.25 1.43
CA PRO A 126 8.58 2.62 1.79
C PRO A 126 7.63 1.51 1.32
N SER A 127 6.92 0.88 2.26
CA SER A 127 6.01 -0.25 1.98
C SER A 127 4.55 0.16 2.17
N HIS A 128 3.99 0.87 1.19
CA HIS A 128 2.58 1.35 1.21
C HIS A 128 1.63 0.49 0.38
N HIS A 129 2.10 -0.65 -0.10
CA HIS A 129 1.39 -1.49 -1.06
C HIS A 129 1.18 -2.90 -0.52
N LEU A 130 -0.07 -3.36 -0.51
CA LEU A 130 -0.45 -4.70 -0.07
C LEU A 130 -1.02 -5.50 -1.24
N ASP A 131 -0.49 -6.70 -1.47
CA ASP A 131 -0.97 -7.63 -2.49
C ASP A 131 -1.96 -8.62 -1.87
N ILE A 132 -3.21 -8.59 -2.34
CA ILE A 132 -4.32 -9.36 -1.74
C ILE A 132 -5.32 -9.88 -2.79
N TRP A 133 -5.93 -11.04 -2.51
CA TRP A 133 -7.13 -11.50 -3.19
C TRP A 133 -8.36 -10.71 -2.73
N VAL A 134 -9.02 -10.04 -3.67
CA VAL A 134 -10.32 -9.38 -3.46
C VAL A 134 -11.41 -10.22 -4.10
N GLN A 135 -12.47 -10.46 -3.35
CA GLN A 135 -13.69 -11.10 -3.84
C GLN A 135 -14.68 -10.03 -4.31
N LEU A 136 -15.22 -10.23 -5.50
CA LEU A 136 -16.27 -9.42 -6.10
C LEU A 136 -17.58 -10.19 -6.01
N HIS A 137 -18.47 -9.71 -5.17
CA HIS A 137 -19.79 -10.28 -4.92
C HIS A 137 -20.87 -9.56 -5.72
N ASP A 138 -22.07 -10.15 -5.76
CA ASP A 138 -23.27 -9.56 -6.37
C ASP A 138 -23.15 -9.23 -7.87
N ILE A 139 -22.27 -9.95 -8.59
CA ILE A 139 -22.12 -9.79 -10.04
C ILE A 139 -23.18 -10.65 -10.74
N ARG A 140 -24.12 -9.99 -11.42
CA ARG A 140 -25.12 -10.67 -12.28
C ARG A 140 -24.41 -11.46 -13.38
N SER A 141 -24.97 -12.61 -13.77
CA SER A 141 -24.37 -13.54 -14.75
C SER A 141 -23.92 -12.86 -16.06
N GLY A 142 -24.70 -11.93 -16.61
CA GLY A 142 -24.33 -11.18 -17.83
C GLY A 142 -23.11 -10.28 -17.70
N PHE A 143 -22.69 -9.93 -16.47
CA PHE A 143 -21.49 -9.15 -16.19
C PHE A 143 -20.30 -10.01 -15.75
N LYS A 144 -20.44 -11.34 -15.61
CA LYS A 144 -19.32 -12.25 -15.29
C LYS A 144 -18.45 -12.47 -16.52
N THR A 145 -17.74 -11.43 -16.95
CA THR A 145 -16.82 -11.47 -18.10
C THR A 145 -15.43 -11.02 -17.70
N GLU A 146 -14.42 -11.43 -18.46
CA GLU A 146 -13.03 -11.01 -18.23
C GLU A 146 -12.88 -9.48 -18.30
N ARG A 147 -13.69 -8.81 -19.15
CA ARG A 147 -13.71 -7.34 -19.25
C ARG A 147 -14.13 -6.69 -17.94
N VAL A 148 -15.22 -7.15 -17.33
CA VAL A 148 -15.70 -6.62 -16.05
C VAL A 148 -14.69 -6.87 -14.93
N VAL A 149 -14.07 -8.05 -14.89
CA VAL A 149 -12.97 -8.37 -13.96
C VAL A 149 -11.79 -7.40 -14.17
N ARG A 150 -11.48 -7.08 -15.43
CA ARG A 150 -10.45 -6.13 -15.85
C ARG A 150 -10.75 -4.69 -15.48
N ASP A 151 -12.00 -4.28 -15.50
CA ASP A 151 -12.39 -2.93 -15.12
C ASP A 151 -12.47 -2.80 -13.60
N ALA A 152 -13.05 -3.80 -12.93
CA ALA A 152 -13.13 -3.86 -11.47
C ALA A 152 -11.75 -3.88 -10.82
N ARG A 153 -10.80 -4.66 -11.34
CA ARG A 153 -9.42 -4.67 -10.82
C ARG A 153 -8.74 -3.30 -10.95
N ASN A 154 -8.88 -2.63 -12.11
CA ASN A 154 -8.27 -1.32 -12.35
C ASN A 154 -8.92 -0.23 -11.48
N TYR A 155 -10.21 -0.39 -11.21
CA TYR A 155 -10.93 0.45 -10.26
C TYR A 155 -10.42 0.27 -8.84
N ILE A 156 -10.13 -0.96 -8.39
CA ILE A 156 -9.70 -1.26 -7.02
C ILE A 156 -8.22 -0.87 -6.78
N GLY A 157 -7.33 -1.20 -7.71
CA GLY A 157 -5.89 -0.96 -7.55
C GLY A 157 -5.07 -1.39 -8.76
N ARG A 158 -3.79 -1.71 -8.56
CA ARG A 158 -2.93 -2.20 -9.65
C ARG A 158 -3.13 -3.69 -9.85
N PHE A 159 -3.39 -4.09 -11.09
CA PHE A 159 -3.55 -5.49 -11.47
C PHE A 159 -2.25 -6.31 -11.31
N ILE A 160 -2.38 -7.54 -10.83
CA ILE A 160 -1.33 -8.56 -10.87
C ILE A 160 -1.83 -9.81 -11.62
N LYS A 161 -2.88 -10.47 -11.11
CA LYS A 161 -3.45 -11.70 -11.71
C LYS A 161 -4.94 -11.87 -11.36
N TYR A 162 -5.65 -12.71 -12.11
CA TYR A 162 -7.02 -13.13 -11.79
C TYR A 162 -7.04 -14.64 -11.53
N ASP A 163 -8.06 -15.13 -10.83
CA ASP A 163 -8.21 -16.58 -10.62
C ASP A 163 -8.69 -17.25 -11.91
N GLU A 164 -7.92 -18.22 -12.41
CA GLU A 164 -8.23 -19.00 -13.62
C GLU A 164 -9.59 -19.70 -13.51
N ASN A 165 -10.01 -20.01 -12.28
CA ASN A 165 -11.28 -20.67 -12.01
C ASN A 165 -12.46 -19.71 -11.93
N ASN A 166 -12.28 -18.41 -12.17
CA ASN A 166 -13.36 -17.42 -12.10
C ASN A 166 -14.54 -17.73 -13.02
N PHE A 167 -14.27 -18.33 -14.18
CA PHE A 167 -15.28 -18.66 -15.20
C PHE A 167 -15.57 -20.16 -15.28
N ASN A 168 -14.89 -20.95 -14.45
CA ASN A 168 -15.03 -22.40 -14.42
C ASN A 168 -15.94 -22.80 -13.26
N GLY A 169 -17.14 -23.26 -13.57
CA GLY A 169 -18.10 -23.80 -12.59
C GLY A 169 -19.42 -23.05 -12.56
N VAL A 170 -20.50 -23.83 -12.48
CA VAL A 170 -21.90 -23.35 -12.49
C VAL A 170 -22.30 -22.64 -11.19
N TRP A 171 -21.60 -22.90 -10.09
CA TRP A 171 -22.05 -22.59 -8.72
C TRP A 171 -21.25 -21.48 -8.01
N ARG A 172 -20.47 -20.66 -8.72
CA ARG A 172 -19.73 -19.54 -8.09
C ARG A 172 -20.53 -18.25 -8.09
N ASP A 173 -20.79 -17.74 -6.89
CA ASP A 173 -21.49 -16.45 -6.68
C ASP A 173 -20.55 -15.24 -6.72
N TYR A 174 -19.24 -15.46 -6.68
CA TYR A 174 -18.24 -14.40 -6.66
C TYR A 174 -17.11 -14.62 -7.69
N LEU A 175 -16.47 -13.52 -8.08
CA LEU A 175 -15.21 -13.53 -8.84
C LEU A 175 -14.06 -13.12 -7.92
N ARG A 176 -12.86 -13.62 -8.18
CA ARG A 176 -11.66 -13.34 -7.38
C ARG A 176 -10.57 -12.67 -8.22
N VAL A 177 -10.07 -11.54 -7.75
CA VAL A 177 -8.98 -10.78 -8.39
C VAL A 177 -7.84 -10.56 -7.43
N TRP A 178 -6.60 -10.71 -7.90
CA TRP A 178 -5.42 -10.36 -7.12
C TRP A 178 -4.96 -8.96 -7.49
N VAL A 179 -4.97 -8.07 -6.51
CA VAL A 179 -4.74 -6.65 -6.70
C VAL A 179 -3.68 -6.17 -5.72
N ARG A 180 -2.81 -5.29 -6.21
CA ARG A 180 -1.93 -4.49 -5.37
C ARG A 180 -2.67 -3.22 -4.94
N LEU A 181 -3.06 -3.18 -3.67
CA LEU A 181 -3.74 -2.07 -3.04
C LEU A 181 -2.74 -1.05 -2.51
N ASN A 182 -3.01 0.24 -2.70
CA ASN A 182 -2.34 1.31 -1.97
C ASN A 182 -3.12 1.57 -0.67
N ILE A 183 -2.43 1.44 0.46
CA ILE A 183 -3.01 1.46 1.81
C ILE A 183 -3.26 2.90 2.30
N GLU A 184 -2.61 3.88 1.69
CA GLU A 184 -2.84 5.30 1.98
C GLU A 184 -4.16 5.81 1.39
N LYS A 185 -4.70 5.09 0.42
CA LYS A 185 -5.98 5.41 -0.19
C LYS A 185 -7.10 4.64 0.51
N LEU A 186 -8.23 5.31 0.70
CA LEU A 186 -9.42 4.67 1.23
C LEU A 186 -9.86 3.50 0.35
N LEU A 187 -10.27 2.40 1.00
CA LEU A 187 -10.79 1.22 0.31
C LEU A 187 -12.13 1.53 -0.35
N LYS A 188 -12.23 1.16 -1.63
CA LYS A 188 -13.48 1.31 -2.40
C LYS A 188 -14.41 0.14 -2.07
N ARG A 189 -15.59 0.47 -1.53
CA ARG A 189 -16.56 -0.55 -1.07
C ARG A 189 -17.50 -1.06 -2.15
N ARG A 190 -17.84 -0.22 -3.14
CA ARG A 190 -18.84 -0.53 -4.18
C ARG A 190 -18.40 0.01 -5.53
N MET A 191 -18.76 -0.71 -6.59
CA MET A 191 -18.60 -0.30 -7.98
C MET A 191 -19.94 -0.50 -8.68
N LYS A 192 -20.39 0.47 -9.48
CA LYS A 192 -21.58 0.32 -10.32
C LYS A 192 -21.14 -0.18 -11.69
N LEU A 193 -21.78 -1.25 -12.17
CA LEU A 193 -21.62 -1.75 -13.52
C LEU A 193 -22.83 -1.30 -14.34
N GLN A 194 -22.57 -0.68 -15.49
CA GLN A 194 -23.60 -0.26 -16.42
C GLN A 194 -23.22 -0.80 -17.80
N GLN A 195 -24.16 -1.48 -18.44
CA GLN A 195 -24.03 -1.88 -19.83
C GLN A 195 -24.83 -0.90 -20.68
N HIS A 196 -24.16 -0.32 -21.67
CA HIS A 196 -24.79 0.55 -22.64
C HIS A 196 -25.44 -0.32 -23.71
N THR A 197 -26.68 -0.75 -23.46
CA THR A 197 -27.52 -1.39 -24.48
C THR A 197 -28.14 -0.28 -25.33
N ASP A 198 -28.34 -0.49 -26.64
CA ASP A 198 -28.98 0.50 -27.53
C ASP A 198 -30.39 0.94 -27.06
N GLN A 199 -31.01 0.21 -26.13
CA GLN A 199 -32.26 0.57 -25.47
C GLN A 199 -32.15 1.59 -24.33
N PHE A 200 -30.97 1.83 -23.75
CA PHE A 200 -30.81 2.64 -22.54
C PHE A 200 -29.87 3.84 -22.67
N CYS A 201 -29.31 4.05 -23.85
CA CYS A 201 -28.65 5.30 -24.15
C CYS A 201 -28.82 5.63 -25.63
N SER A 202 -29.44 6.78 -25.88
CA SER A 202 -29.11 7.56 -27.06
C SER A 202 -27.60 7.80 -27.01
N ARG A 203 -26.82 7.09 -27.83
CA ARG A 203 -25.56 7.65 -28.31
C ARG A 203 -25.93 9.04 -28.83
N LEU A 204 -25.70 10.07 -28.03
CA LEU A 204 -25.51 11.40 -28.54
C LEU A 204 -24.23 11.28 -29.37
N PHE A 205 -24.39 10.86 -30.61
CA PHE A 205 -23.47 11.27 -31.64
C PHE A 205 -23.50 12.78 -31.56
N ILE A 206 -22.53 13.37 -30.87
CA ILE A 206 -22.17 14.76 -31.07
C ILE A 206 -21.58 14.78 -32.48
N GLN A 207 -22.44 14.71 -33.48
CA GLN A 207 -22.10 15.23 -34.79
C GLN A 207 -21.91 16.73 -34.56
N PRO A 208 -20.73 17.30 -34.83
CA PRO A 208 -20.59 18.74 -34.82
C PRO A 208 -21.67 19.30 -35.75
N THR A 209 -22.35 20.37 -35.33
CA THR A 209 -23.49 20.96 -36.05
C THR A 209 -23.19 21.21 -37.53
N THR A 210 -21.91 21.36 -37.88
CA THR A 210 -21.37 21.52 -39.23
C THR A 210 -21.60 20.33 -40.16
N SER A 211 -21.88 19.11 -39.66
CA SER A 211 -22.14 17.92 -40.49
C SER A 211 -23.62 17.54 -40.60
N ILE A 212 -24.53 18.30 -39.99
CA ILE A 212 -25.97 18.05 -40.10
C ILE A 212 -26.48 18.72 -41.37
N VAL A 213 -26.56 17.97 -42.47
CA VAL A 213 -27.31 18.40 -43.65
C VAL A 213 -28.80 18.27 -43.32
N GLN A 214 -29.43 19.39 -42.93
CA GLN A 214 -30.88 19.43 -42.74
C GLN A 214 -31.56 19.30 -44.13
N PRO A 215 -32.35 18.25 -44.40
CA PRO A 215 -33.00 18.06 -45.71
C PRO A 215 -34.17 19.02 -45.95
N TYR A 216 -34.47 19.89 -44.99
CA TYR A 216 -35.57 20.83 -45.02
C TYR A 216 -35.06 22.26 -45.24
N GLY A 217 -35.39 22.81 -46.41
CA GLY A 217 -35.09 24.20 -46.75
C GLY A 217 -36.15 25.17 -46.24
N THR A 218 -35.89 26.47 -46.43
CA THR A 218 -36.76 27.59 -46.02
C THR A 218 -38.21 27.47 -46.50
N PHE A 219 -38.46 26.68 -47.55
CA PHE A 219 -39.78 26.37 -48.10
C PHE A 219 -40.68 25.55 -47.15
N MET A 220 -40.12 24.90 -46.12
CA MET A 220 -40.91 24.19 -45.08
C MET A 220 -41.23 25.06 -43.85
N LYS A 221 -40.82 26.33 -43.82
CA LYS A 221 -41.26 27.25 -42.76
C LYS A 221 -42.73 27.63 -43.03
N ALA A 222 -43.57 27.47 -42.01
CA ALA A 222 -44.96 27.89 -42.09
C ALA A 222 -45.04 29.39 -42.44
N MET A 223 -45.93 29.74 -43.38
CA MET A 223 -46.20 31.15 -43.71
C MET A 223 -46.67 31.89 -42.44
N PRO A 224 -46.27 33.17 -42.26
CA PRO A 224 -46.80 33.97 -41.17
C PRO A 224 -48.32 34.01 -41.29
N GLN A 225 -49.03 33.60 -40.24
CA GLN A 225 -50.48 33.75 -40.22
C GLN A 225 -50.81 35.24 -40.20
N GLN A 226 -51.41 35.75 -41.28
CA GLN A 226 -51.99 37.07 -41.29
C GLN A 226 -53.14 37.09 -40.30
N THR A 227 -52.90 37.66 -39.12
CA THR A 227 -53.98 38.01 -38.20
C THR A 227 -54.68 39.23 -38.81
N GLN A 228 -55.90 39.04 -39.32
CA GLN A 228 -56.76 40.17 -39.68
C GLN A 228 -57.13 40.89 -38.38
N PHE A 229 -56.57 42.10 -38.19
CA PHE A 229 -57.14 43.06 -37.26
C PHE A 229 -58.40 43.63 -37.92
N GLU A 230 -59.57 43.25 -37.42
CA GLU A 230 -60.79 43.99 -37.72
C GLU A 230 -60.66 45.39 -37.13
N MET A 231 -60.60 46.40 -38.00
CA MET A 231 -60.78 47.78 -37.59
C MET A 231 -62.23 47.98 -37.15
N GLY A 232 -62.42 48.08 -35.84
CA GLY A 232 -63.70 48.44 -35.24
C GLY A 232 -64.12 49.83 -35.70
N ALA A 233 -65.27 49.91 -36.35
CA ALA A 233 -65.99 51.13 -36.67
C ALA A 233 -67.01 51.46 -35.57
N LYS A 234 -66.77 52.52 -34.80
CA LYS A 234 -67.67 53.64 -34.48
C LYS A 234 -67.10 54.48 -33.35
#